data_AF-A0A933WLU2-F1
#
_entry.id   AF-A0A933WLU2-F1
#
_cell.length_a   1.000
_cell.length_b   1.000
_cell.length_c   1.000
_cell.angle_alpha   90.00
_cell.angle_beta   90.00
_cell.angle_gamma   90.00
#
_symmetry.space_group_name_H-M   'P 1'
#
loop_
_entity.id
_entity.type
_entity.pdbx_description
1 polymer ?
#
loop_
_entity_poly.entity_id
_entity_poly.type
_entity_poly.pdbx_seq_one_letter_code
_entity_poly.pdbx_strand_id
1 'polypeptide(L)'
;MQTISLKSNSPDMAIPLLKNAIDREKRILIETLRITREKISRMAEQLGVNIDKLMRGEVDHSEAQDMQLIELEGEIEISKHIEAELKELESVEICK
;
A
#
# COMPACT_ATOMS: atom_id res chain seq x y z
N MET A 1 1.60 14.11 18.36
CA MET A 1 2.84 13.67 17.70
C MET A 1 3.79 13.14 18.74
N GLN A 2 4.46 12.02 18.45
CA GLN A 2 5.56 11.49 19.26
C GLN A 2 6.86 11.63 18.46
N THR A 3 7.99 11.83 19.14
CA THR A 3 9.29 11.99 18.47
C THR A 3 10.11 10.72 18.62
N ILE A 4 10.74 10.29 17.53
CA ILE A 4 11.76 9.23 17.52
C ILE A 4 13.13 9.90 17.41
N SER A 5 14.06 9.56 18.31
CA SER A 5 15.42 10.12 18.30
C SER A 5 16.42 9.13 17.72
N LEU A 6 17.27 9.60 16.80
CA LEU A 6 18.31 8.81 16.15
C LEU A 6 19.70 9.32 16.56
N LYS A 7 20.63 8.42 16.83
CA LYS A 7 22.05 8.75 17.06
C LYS A 7 22.83 8.60 15.76
N SER A 8 23.67 9.58 15.44
CA SER A 8 24.52 9.54 14.25
C SER A 8 25.89 10.16 14.56
N ASN A 9 26.94 9.60 13.96
CA ASN A 9 28.29 10.17 14.01
C ASN A 9 28.44 11.37 13.05
N SER A 10 27.49 11.57 12.14
CA SER A 10 27.46 12.66 11.16
C SER A 10 26.04 13.20 10.96
N PRO A 11 25.49 13.99 11.92
CA PRO A 11 24.12 14.51 11.85
C PRO A 11 23.83 15.32 10.57
N ASP A 12 24.80 16.11 10.12
CA ASP A 12 24.68 16.97 8.93
C ASP A 12 24.46 16.17 7.64
N MET A 13 24.98 14.94 7.58
CA MET A 13 24.74 14.02 6.47
C MET A 13 23.51 13.14 6.70
N ALA A 14 23.21 12.77 7.95
CA ALA A 14 22.10 11.89 8.29
C ALA A 14 20.75 12.50 7.92
N ILE A 15 20.54 13.80 8.19
CA ILE A 15 19.27 14.47 7.91
C ILE A 15 18.92 14.43 6.40
N PRO A 16 19.80 14.88 5.47
CA PRO A 16 19.55 14.76 4.04
C PRO A 16 19.35 13.32 3.56
N LEU A 17 20.11 12.36 4.09
CA LEU A 17 19.97 10.95 3.72
C LEU A 17 18.59 10.39 4.11
N LEU A 18 18.13 10.69 5.32
CA LEU A 18 16.80 10.25 5.78
C LEU A 18 15.68 10.89 4.96
N LYS A 19 15.79 12.19 4.63
CA LYS A 19 14.83 12.85 3.74
C LYS A 19 14.75 12.15 2.37
N ASN A 20 15.90 11.91 1.75
CA ASN A 20 15.97 11.22 0.47
C ASN A 20 15.43 9.79 0.54
N ALA A 21 15.68 9.08 1.64
CA ALA A 21 15.16 7.72 1.86
C ALA A 21 13.63 7.71 1.96
N ILE A 22 13.05 8.61 2.76
CA ILE A 22 11.59 8.79 2.89
C ILE A 22 10.97 9.13 1.53
N ASP A 23 11.55 10.09 0.80
CA ASP A 23 11.03 10.51 -0.50
C ASP A 23 11.11 9.38 -1.54
N ARG A 24 12.17 8.58 -1.51
CA ARG A 24 12.32 7.41 -2.38
C ARG A 24 11.27 6.36 -2.04
N GLU A 25 11.08 6.07 -0.76
CA GLU A 25 10.11 5.07 -0.31
C GLU A 25 8.68 5.47 -0.71
N LYS A 26 8.31 6.74 -0.51
CA LYS A 26 7.02 7.28 -1.00
C LYS A 26 6.81 7.01 -2.49
N ARG A 27 7.83 7.27 -3.32
CA ARG A 27 7.74 7.02 -4.78
C ARG A 27 7.55 5.55 -5.11
N ILE A 28 8.24 4.65 -4.39
CA ILE A 28 8.10 3.21 -4.56
C ILE A 28 6.67 2.79 -4.19
N LEU A 29 6.18 3.19 -3.01
CA LEU A 29 4.83 2.84 -2.57
C LEU A 29 3.74 3.38 -3.51
N ILE A 30 3.87 4.62 -4.00
CA ILE A 30 2.94 5.21 -4.98
C ILE A 30 2.89 4.37 -6.26
N GLU A 31 4.04 3.97 -6.79
CA GLU A 31 4.09 3.18 -8.02
C GLU A 31 3.58 1.75 -7.81
N THR A 32 3.95 1.11 -6.69
CA THR A 32 3.43 -0.21 -6.33
C THR A 32 1.92 -0.17 -6.18
N LEU A 33 1.37 0.84 -5.49
CA LEU A 33 -0.06 1.04 -5.33
C LEU A 33 -0.77 1.21 -6.67
N ARG A 34 -0.18 1.96 -7.61
CA ARG A 34 -0.71 2.12 -8.98
C ARG A 34 -0.80 0.76 -9.68
N ILE A 35 0.27 -0.03 -9.66
CA ILE A 35 0.33 -1.36 -10.29
C ILE A 35 -0.68 -2.32 -9.65
N THR A 36 -0.77 -2.35 -8.32
CA THR A 36 -1.72 -3.19 -7.59
C THR A 36 -3.16 -2.82 -7.91
N ARG A 37 -3.50 -1.52 -7.94
CA ARG A 37 -4.85 -1.06 -8.33
C ARG A 37 -5.20 -1.43 -9.77
N GLU A 38 -4.25 -1.37 -10.69
CA GLU A 38 -4.42 -1.84 -12.07
C GLU A 38 -4.63 -3.36 -12.15
N LYS A 39 -3.94 -4.14 -11.31
CA LYS A 39 -4.17 -5.59 -11.19
C LYS A 39 -5.58 -5.89 -10.66
N ILE A 40 -5.97 -5.26 -9.55
CA ILE A 40 -7.31 -5.38 -8.94
C ILE A 40 -8.40 -5.06 -9.95
N SER A 41 -8.27 -3.93 -10.67
CA SER A 41 -9.28 -3.49 -11.65
C SER A 41 -9.46 -4.53 -12.76
N ARG A 42 -8.36 -5.04 -13.33
CA ARG A 42 -8.39 -6.09 -14.36
C ARG A 42 -9.01 -7.39 -13.86
N MET A 43 -8.68 -7.82 -12.64
CA MET A 43 -9.23 -9.03 -12.05
C MET A 43 -10.73 -8.90 -11.77
N ALA A 44 -11.16 -7.76 -11.22
CA ALA A 44 -12.57 -7.48 -10.97
C ALA A 44 -13.38 -7.47 -12.28
N GLU A 45 -12.83 -6.87 -13.35
CA GLU A 45 -13.44 -6.90 -14.69
C GLU A 45 -13.53 -8.33 -15.25
N GLN A 46 -12.46 -9.12 -15.15
CA GLN A 46 -12.42 -10.51 -15.63
C GLN A 46 -13.42 -11.43 -14.90
N LEU A 47 -13.59 -11.21 -13.60
CA LEU A 47 -14.52 -11.98 -12.79
C LEU A 47 -15.96 -11.43 -12.86
N GLY A 48 -16.16 -10.23 -13.41
CA GLY A 48 -17.45 -9.56 -13.45
C GLY A 48 -17.97 -9.16 -12.06
N VAL A 49 -17.06 -8.87 -11.13
CA VAL A 49 -17.36 -8.69 -9.72
C VAL A 49 -17.26 -7.22 -9.32
N ASN A 50 -18.17 -6.79 -8.45
CA ASN A 50 -18.05 -5.51 -7.77
C ASN A 50 -17.20 -5.66 -6.50
N ILE A 51 -16.09 -4.91 -6.44
CA ILE A 51 -15.10 -4.96 -5.35
C ILE A 51 -15.75 -4.68 -3.98
N ASP A 52 -16.64 -3.68 -3.89
CA ASP A 52 -17.26 -3.33 -2.61
C ASP A 52 -18.19 -4.44 -2.10
N LYS A 53 -18.88 -5.13 -3.01
CA LYS A 53 -19.70 -6.31 -2.66
C LYS A 53 -18.82 -7.47 -2.22
N LEU A 54 -17.71 -7.72 -2.93
CA LEU A 54 -16.76 -8.78 -2.58
C LEU A 54 -16.22 -8.57 -1.17
N MET A 55 -15.74 -7.37 -0.85
CA MET A 55 -15.19 -7.06 0.48
C MET A 55 -16.24 -7.05 1.61
N ARG A 56 -17.55 -7.05 1.28
CA ARG A 56 -18.64 -7.25 2.25
C ARG A 56 -19.08 -8.71 2.38
N GLY A 57 -18.47 -9.64 1.63
CA GLY A 57 -18.88 -11.04 1.59
C GLY A 57 -20.20 -11.27 0.86
N GLU A 58 -20.62 -10.33 0.00
CA GLU A 58 -21.87 -10.40 -0.76
C GLU A 58 -21.71 -11.10 -2.13
N VAL A 59 -20.51 -11.61 -2.42
CA VAL A 59 -20.18 -12.31 -3.68
C VAL A 59 -20.07 -13.80 -3.39
N ASP A 60 -20.85 -14.58 -4.13
CA ASP A 60 -20.86 -16.03 -3.99
C ASP A 60 -19.58 -16.66 -4.58
N HIS A 61 -18.93 -17.49 -3.77
CA HIS A 61 -17.70 -18.18 -4.14
C HIS A 61 -18.05 -19.54 -4.72
N SER A 62 -18.40 -19.56 -6.01
CA SER A 62 -18.58 -20.83 -6.72
C SER A 62 -17.24 -21.57 -6.85
N GLU A 63 -17.24 -22.90 -6.83
CA GLU A 63 -16.02 -23.72 -6.96
C GLU A 63 -15.17 -23.37 -8.18
N ALA A 64 -15.78 -22.85 -9.26
CA ALA A 64 -15.08 -22.49 -10.48
C ALA A 64 -14.28 -21.17 -10.39
N GLN A 65 -14.61 -20.30 -9.42
CA GLN A 65 -14.06 -18.95 -9.29
C GLN A 65 -13.47 -18.66 -7.91
N ASP A 66 -13.65 -19.56 -6.94
CA ASP A 66 -13.24 -19.41 -5.54
C ASP A 66 -11.78 -18.95 -5.41
N MET A 67 -10.86 -19.63 -6.10
CA MET A 67 -9.44 -19.29 -6.05
C MET A 67 -9.12 -17.88 -6.58
N GLN A 68 -9.77 -17.46 -7.67
CA GLN A 68 -9.54 -16.15 -8.27
C GLN A 68 -10.17 -15.03 -7.42
N LEU A 69 -11.29 -15.30 -6.76
CA LEU A 69 -11.93 -14.38 -5.82
C LEU A 69 -11.04 -14.17 -4.59
N ILE A 70 -10.50 -15.26 -4.02
CA ILE A 70 -9.53 -15.19 -2.92
C ILE A 70 -8.27 -14.41 -3.33
N GLU A 71 -7.75 -14.62 -4.55
CA GLU A 71 -6.61 -13.84 -5.04
C GLU A 71 -6.96 -12.36 -5.13
N LEU A 72 -8.15 -12.01 -5.64
CA LEU A 72 -8.62 -10.62 -5.73
C LEU A 72 -8.74 -9.97 -4.35
N GLU A 73 -9.31 -10.67 -3.36
CA GLU A 73 -9.38 -10.22 -1.97
C GLU A 73 -7.98 -9.95 -1.39
N GLY A 74 -7.03 -10.86 -1.64
CA GLY A 74 -5.64 -10.70 -1.23
C GLY A 74 -4.98 -9.45 -1.82
N GLU A 75 -5.17 -9.20 -3.11
CA GLU A 75 -4.65 -8.00 -3.77
C GLU A 75 -5.27 -6.72 -3.21
N ILE A 76 -6.57 -6.73 -2.91
CA ILE A 76 -7.26 -5.60 -2.28
C ILE A 76 -6.67 -5.31 -0.90
N GLU A 77 -6.38 -6.34 -0.11
CA GLU A 77 -5.78 -6.15 1.22
C GLU A 77 -4.35 -5.63 1.14
N ILE A 78 -3.56 -6.10 0.17
CA ILE A 78 -2.23 -5.54 -0.12
C ILE A 78 -2.34 -4.05 -0.48
N SER A 79 -3.29 -3.67 -1.34
CA SER A 79 -3.51 -2.27 -1.71
C SER A 79 -3.82 -1.39 -0.49
N LYS A 80 -4.70 -1.86 0.41
CA LYS A 80 -5.02 -1.12 1.64
C LYS A 80 -3.83 -0.97 2.56
N HIS A 81 -3.00 -2.01 2.67
CA HIS A 81 -1.80 -1.96 3.49
C HIS A 81 -0.81 -0.91 2.95
N ILE A 82 -0.57 -0.90 1.64
CA ILE A 82 0.30 0.08 0.98
C ILE A 82 -0.24 1.51 1.16
N GLU A 83 -1.55 1.71 1.03
CA GLU A 83 -2.19 3.01 1.29
C GLU A 83 -1.98 3.49 2.72
N ALA A 84 -2.11 2.59 3.70
CA ALA A 84 -1.87 2.91 5.10
C ALA A 84 -0.40 3.29 5.34
N GLU A 85 0.56 2.51 4.82
CA GLU A 85 1.98 2.82 4.93
C GLU A 85 2.35 4.16 4.28
N LEU A 86 1.84 4.43 3.08
CA LEU A 86 2.07 5.69 2.38
C LEU A 86 1.57 6.87 3.21
N LYS A 87 0.36 6.76 3.78
CA LYS A 87 -0.23 7.80 4.64
C LYS A 87 0.60 8.04 5.90
N GLU A 88 1.10 6.98 6.53
CA GLU A 88 2.00 7.10 7.67
C GLU A 88 3.31 7.81 7.25
N LEU A 89 3.92 7.42 6.13
CA LEU A 89 5.12 8.07 5.59
C LEU A 89 4.89 9.55 5.24
N GLU A 90 3.72 9.91 4.72
CA GLU A 90 3.32 11.29 4.44
C GLU A 90 3.25 12.15 5.71
N SER A 91 2.92 11.55 6.84
CA SER A 91 2.89 12.22 8.14
C SER A 91 4.27 12.38 8.81
N VAL A 92 5.31 11.69 8.31
CA VAL A 92 6.65 11.76 8.90
C VAL A 92 7.32 13.08 8.57
N GLU A 93 7.73 13.78 9.64
CA GLU A 93 8.52 15.01 9.57
C GLU A 93 9.89 14.79 10.22
N ILE A 94 10.95 15.25 9.56
CA ILE A 94 12.30 15.24 10.12
C ILE A 94 12.57 16.60 10.78
N CYS A 95 12.45 16.63 12.11
CA CYS A 95 12.78 17.77 12.96
C CYS A 95 14.31 17.91 13.11
N LYS A 96 14.76 19.15 13.34
CA LYS A 96 16.16 19.47 13.68
C LYS A 96 16.35 19.60 15.18
#